data_AF-A0A2G8S3U7-F1
#
_entry.id   AF-A0A2G8S3U7-F1
#
_cell.length_a   1.000
_cell.length_b   1.000
_cell.length_c   1.000
_cell.angle_alpha   90.00
_cell.angle_beta   90.00
_cell.angle_gamma   90.00
#
_symmetry.space_group_name_H-M   'P 1'
#
loop_
_entity.id
_entity.type
_entity.pdbx_description
1 polymer ?
#
loop_
_entity_poly.entity_id
_entity_poly.type
_entity_poly.pdbx_seq_one_letter_code
_entity_poly.pdbx_strand_id
1 'polypeptide(L)'
;MIYHYYSSCWTGLLHLAKKERHLREGQLNDALQGICTGIGYKSLLYRAKVRNASSYRAKLRSFDDVHVADEGVRKHVRVYQQARRAMERLFDADDADDAQALDAFRARYKDIHREDLRVSTAVIESFTPGVRNEHSAWFWNISDTSSGEEAQWIQDCTWS
;
A
#
# COMPACT_ATOMS: atom_id res chain seq x y z
N MET A 1 29.23 -38.02 2.38
CA MET A 1 28.97 -36.98 3.40
C MET A 1 28.76 -35.57 2.82
N ILE A 2 29.19 -35.28 1.58
CA ILE A 2 29.05 -33.95 0.96
C ILE A 2 27.63 -33.67 0.44
N TYR A 3 26.94 -34.67 -0.12
CA TYR A 3 25.58 -34.51 -0.68
C TYR A 3 24.51 -34.12 0.36
N HIS A 4 24.60 -34.61 1.60
CA HIS A 4 23.67 -34.22 2.67
C HIS A 4 23.82 -32.74 3.06
N TYR A 5 25.05 -32.19 3.03
CA TYR A 5 25.31 -30.79 3.38
C TYR A 5 24.75 -29.82 2.32
N TYR A 6 24.90 -30.15 1.03
CA TYR A 6 24.33 -29.36 -0.06
C TYR A 6 22.79 -29.39 -0.06
N SER A 7 22.18 -30.54 0.22
CA SER A 7 20.72 -30.67 0.30
C SER A 7 20.12 -29.88 1.48
N SER A 8 20.76 -29.90 2.66
CA SER A 8 20.30 -29.12 3.82
C SER A 8 20.48 -27.61 3.65
N CYS A 9 21.59 -27.17 3.04
CA CYS A 9 21.85 -25.75 2.74
C CYS A 9 20.81 -25.19 1.76
N TRP A 10 20.54 -25.92 0.67
CA TRP A 10 19.58 -25.50 -0.35
C TRP A 10 18.16 -25.39 0.21
N THR A 11 17.74 -26.35 1.04
CA THR A 11 16.44 -26.31 1.73
C THR A 11 16.33 -25.10 2.69
N GLY A 12 17.42 -24.76 3.37
CA GLY A 12 17.49 -23.59 4.26
C GLY A 12 17.34 -22.26 3.52
N LEU A 13 18.00 -22.11 2.35
CA LEU A 13 17.90 -20.93 1.50
C LEU A 13 16.49 -20.73 0.95
N LEU A 14 15.83 -21.81 0.52
CA LEU A 14 14.43 -21.76 0.07
C LEU A 14 13.48 -21.31 1.19
N HIS A 15 13.67 -21.83 2.40
CA HIS A 15 12.86 -21.41 3.54
C HIS A 15 13.10 -19.94 3.91
N LEU A 16 14.34 -19.45 3.81
CA LEU A 16 14.65 -18.04 4.00
C LEU A 16 13.99 -17.16 2.94
N ALA A 17 14.03 -17.57 1.67
CA ALA A 17 13.36 -16.85 0.58
C ALA A 17 11.85 -16.74 0.82
N LYS A 18 11.19 -17.81 1.28
CA LYS A 18 9.76 -17.80 1.64
C LYS A 18 9.46 -16.80 2.77
N LYS A 19 10.28 -16.79 3.83
CA LYS A 19 10.14 -15.83 4.94
C LYS A 19 10.34 -14.39 4.48
N GLU A 20 11.35 -14.16 3.65
CA GLU A 20 11.61 -12.84 3.08
C GLU A 20 10.44 -12.38 2.20
N ARG A 21 9.82 -13.26 1.41
CA ARG A 21 8.61 -12.92 0.62
C ARG A 21 7.48 -12.43 1.52
N HIS A 22 7.20 -13.10 2.63
CA HIS A 22 6.19 -12.64 3.60
C HIS A 22 6.55 -11.30 4.23
N LEU A 23 7.82 -11.07 4.56
CA LEU A 23 8.27 -9.77 5.07
C LEU A 23 8.03 -8.65 4.05
N ARG A 24 8.33 -8.89 2.77
CA ARG A 24 8.11 -7.91 1.70
C ARG A 24 6.62 -7.66 1.47
N GLU A 25 5.79 -8.68 1.57
CA GLU A 25 4.33 -8.51 1.51
C GLU A 25 3.82 -7.58 2.61
N GLY A 26 4.27 -7.79 3.86
CA GLY A 26 3.95 -6.87 4.97
C GLY A 26 4.41 -5.44 4.70
N GLN A 27 5.65 -5.26 4.24
CA GLN A 27 6.18 -3.93 3.88
C GLN A 27 5.37 -3.24 2.78
N LEU A 28 4.87 -3.99 1.80
CA LEU A 28 4.02 -3.46 0.74
C LEU A 28 2.69 -2.98 1.31
N ASN A 29 2.04 -3.79 2.15
CA ASN A 29 0.75 -3.46 2.76
C ASN A 29 0.86 -2.25 3.70
N ASP A 30 1.87 -2.19 4.55
CA ASP A 30 2.13 -1.06 5.44
C ASP A 30 2.38 0.23 4.65
N ALA A 31 3.14 0.14 3.56
CA ALA A 31 3.41 1.27 2.69
C ALA A 31 2.14 1.76 1.97
N LEU A 32 1.31 0.85 1.46
CA LEU A 32 0.01 1.20 0.85
C LEU A 32 -0.90 1.88 1.88
N GLN A 33 -0.99 1.36 3.10
CA GLN A 33 -1.78 1.97 4.17
C GLN A 33 -1.28 3.39 4.52
N GLY A 34 0.05 3.57 4.57
CA GLY A 34 0.67 4.89 4.75
C GLY A 34 0.35 5.87 3.62
N ILE A 35 0.31 5.40 2.37
CA ILE A 35 -0.10 6.20 1.21
C ILE A 35 -1.57 6.62 1.34
N CYS A 36 -2.48 5.69 1.61
CA CYS A 36 -3.91 5.96 1.80
C CYS A 36 -4.15 6.99 2.91
N THR A 37 -3.50 6.78 4.07
CA THR A 37 -3.61 7.67 5.23
C THR A 37 -3.07 9.06 4.91
N GLY A 38 -1.93 9.16 4.23
CA GLY A 38 -1.33 10.43 3.85
C GLY A 38 -2.18 11.21 2.83
N ILE A 39 -2.79 10.52 1.85
CA ILE A 39 -3.73 11.12 0.90
C ILE A 39 -4.98 11.66 1.63
N GLY A 40 -5.54 10.88 2.55
CA GLY A 40 -6.66 11.31 3.39
C GLY A 40 -6.32 12.55 4.22
N TYR A 41 -5.17 12.53 4.88
CA TYR A 41 -4.69 13.65 5.70
C TYR A 41 -4.45 14.92 4.89
N LYS A 42 -3.80 14.81 3.73
CA LYS A 42 -3.59 15.93 2.81
C LYS A 42 -4.91 16.58 2.40
N SER A 43 -5.93 15.77 2.15
CA SER A 43 -7.26 16.23 1.74
C SER A 43 -7.99 16.94 2.88
N LEU A 44 -7.86 16.42 4.10
CA LEU A 44 -8.35 17.08 5.31
C LEU A 44 -7.69 18.46 5.49
N LEU A 45 -6.37 18.56 5.31
CA LEU A 45 -5.64 19.85 5.39
C LEU A 45 -6.14 20.86 4.34
N TYR A 46 -6.39 20.41 3.11
CA TYR A 46 -6.98 21.27 2.09
C TYR A 46 -8.35 21.82 2.51
N ARG A 47 -9.25 20.96 3.00
CA ARG A 47 -10.59 21.35 3.42
C ARG A 47 -10.57 22.25 4.67
N ALA A 48 -9.78 21.88 5.67
CA ALA A 48 -9.80 22.53 6.98
C ALA A 48 -8.94 23.80 7.06
N LYS A 49 -7.77 23.81 6.39
CA LYS A 49 -6.79 24.91 6.52
C LYS A 49 -6.66 25.75 5.26
N VAL A 50 -6.58 25.14 4.07
CA VAL A 50 -6.36 25.90 2.84
C VAL A 50 -7.61 26.69 2.43
N ARG A 51 -8.79 26.06 2.45
CA ARG A 51 -10.05 26.72 2.08
C ARG A 51 -10.49 27.80 3.09
N ASN A 52 -10.19 27.61 4.38
CA ASN A 52 -10.60 28.52 5.45
C ASN A 52 -9.58 29.63 5.75
N ALA A 53 -8.44 29.68 5.06
CA ALA A 53 -7.41 30.68 5.31
C ALA A 53 -7.87 32.08 4.88
N SER A 54 -7.98 33.00 5.86
CA SER A 54 -8.45 34.36 5.65
C SER A 54 -7.41 35.35 5.11
N SER A 55 -6.12 34.99 5.16
CA SER A 55 -5.02 35.86 4.74
C SER A 55 -3.97 35.12 3.91
N TYR A 56 -3.19 35.89 3.14
CA TYR A 56 -2.11 35.34 2.33
C TYR A 56 -1.09 34.53 3.16
N ARG A 57 -0.65 35.07 4.31
CA ARG A 57 0.29 34.38 5.22
C ARG A 57 -0.31 33.10 5.80
N ALA A 58 -1.60 33.11 6.16
CA ALA A 58 -2.28 31.91 6.61
C ALA A 58 -2.36 30.86 5.50
N LYS A 59 -2.65 31.29 4.27
CA LYS A 59 -2.73 30.41 3.10
C LYS A 59 -1.38 29.77 2.76
N LEU A 60 -0.29 30.53 2.83
CA LEU A 60 1.07 30.02 2.61
C LEU A 60 1.40 28.91 3.62
N ARG A 61 1.18 29.15 4.92
CA ARG A 61 1.39 28.13 5.96
C ARG A 61 0.51 26.89 5.75
N SER A 62 -0.75 27.07 5.35
CA SER A 62 -1.62 25.94 5.02
C SER A 62 -1.09 25.11 3.85
N PHE A 63 -0.41 25.73 2.88
CA PHE A 63 0.26 25.02 1.79
C PHE A 63 1.56 24.34 2.24
N ASP A 64 2.31 24.93 3.17
CA ASP A 64 3.48 24.27 3.78
C ASP A 64 3.07 22.97 4.48
N ASP A 65 2.00 22.99 5.27
CA ASP A 65 1.44 21.79 5.92
C ASP A 65 1.04 20.71 4.89
N VAL A 66 0.42 21.12 3.78
CA VAL A 66 0.07 20.23 2.66
C VAL A 66 1.32 19.66 2.01
N HIS A 67 2.39 20.43 1.90
CA HIS A 67 3.66 19.98 1.32
C HIS A 67 4.31 18.91 2.20
N VAL A 68 4.35 19.12 3.51
CA VAL A 68 4.84 18.13 4.48
C VAL A 68 4.04 16.82 4.39
N ALA A 69 2.71 16.90 4.28
CA ALA A 69 1.87 15.72 4.07
C ALA A 69 2.20 15.00 2.74
N ASP A 70 2.43 15.77 1.66
CA ASP A 70 2.82 15.22 0.35
C ASP A 70 4.20 14.52 0.40
N GLU A 71 5.16 15.07 1.12
CA GLU A 71 6.47 14.44 1.35
C GLU A 71 6.32 13.12 2.11
N GLY A 72 5.44 13.07 3.11
CA GLY A 72 5.07 11.83 3.83
C GLY A 72 4.55 10.75 2.88
N VAL A 73 3.60 11.10 2.00
CA VAL A 73 3.08 10.17 0.97
C VAL A 73 4.22 9.67 0.07
N ARG A 74 5.08 10.57 -0.43
CA ARG A 74 6.21 10.19 -1.29
C ARG A 74 7.20 9.26 -0.59
N LYS A 75 7.40 9.42 0.72
CA LYS A 75 8.23 8.51 1.51
C LYS A 75 7.66 7.09 1.48
N HIS A 76 6.36 6.93 1.72
CA HIS A 76 5.72 5.61 1.65
C HIS A 76 5.77 5.00 0.24
N VAL A 77 5.59 5.81 -0.81
CA VAL A 77 5.76 5.36 -2.21
C VAL A 77 7.16 4.81 -2.47
N ARG A 78 8.22 5.46 -1.95
CA ARG A 78 9.59 4.97 -2.09
C ARG A 78 9.78 3.62 -1.39
N VAL A 79 9.25 3.47 -0.18
CA VAL A 79 9.29 2.19 0.56
C VAL A 79 8.56 1.10 -0.21
N TYR A 80 7.35 1.40 -0.73
CA TYR A 80 6.57 0.49 -1.55
C TYR A 80 7.37 0.02 -2.78
N GLN A 81 7.92 0.95 -3.57
CA GLN A 81 8.69 0.63 -4.77
C GLN A 81 9.94 -0.19 -4.45
N GLN A 82 10.61 0.10 -3.34
CA GLN A 82 11.77 -0.66 -2.90
C GLN A 82 11.39 -2.09 -2.49
N ALA A 83 10.32 -2.25 -1.70
CA ALA A 83 9.82 -3.55 -1.29
C ALA A 83 9.34 -4.38 -2.50
N ARG A 84 8.65 -3.76 -3.46
CA ARG A 84 8.19 -4.38 -4.70
C ARG A 84 9.36 -4.94 -5.51
N ARG A 85 10.39 -4.11 -5.76
CA ARG A 85 11.60 -4.55 -6.47
C ARG A 85 12.38 -5.62 -5.71
N ALA A 86 12.36 -5.60 -4.38
CA ALA A 86 13.00 -6.65 -3.59
C ALA A 86 12.23 -7.98 -3.72
N MET A 87 10.90 -7.92 -3.63
CA MET A 87 10.00 -9.06 -3.80
C MET A 87 10.15 -9.71 -5.17
N GLU A 88 10.18 -8.93 -6.26
CA GLU A 88 10.37 -9.45 -7.63
C GLU A 88 11.69 -10.21 -7.80
N ARG A 89 12.75 -9.86 -7.04
CA ARG A 89 14.04 -10.55 -7.10
C ARG A 89 14.09 -11.86 -6.32
N LEU A 90 13.04 -12.18 -5.55
CA LEU A 90 12.96 -13.42 -4.79
C LEU A 90 12.32 -14.56 -5.57
N PHE A 91 11.77 -14.28 -6.75
CA PHE A 91 11.19 -15.28 -7.64
C PHE A 91 12.25 -15.79 -8.61
N ASP A 92 12.23 -17.09 -8.87
CA ASP A 92 13.00 -17.71 -9.94
C ASP A 92 12.18 -17.67 -11.24
N ALA A 93 12.73 -17.10 -12.31
CA ALA A 93 12.05 -17.00 -13.59
C ALA A 93 12.11 -18.31 -14.40
N ASP A 94 13.05 -19.20 -14.06
CA ASP A 94 13.24 -20.48 -14.73
C ASP A 94 12.34 -21.58 -14.11
N ASP A 95 11.75 -21.32 -12.95
CA ASP A 95 10.78 -22.20 -12.27
C ASP A 95 9.35 -21.78 -12.62
N ALA A 96 8.56 -22.73 -13.15
CA ALA A 96 7.21 -22.46 -13.65
C ALA A 96 6.22 -22.05 -12.54
N ASP A 97 6.38 -22.59 -11.33
CA ASP A 97 5.51 -22.28 -10.20
C ASP A 97 5.81 -20.87 -9.67
N ASP A 98 7.09 -20.49 -9.58
CA ASP A 98 7.52 -19.15 -9.21
C ASP A 98 7.17 -18.11 -10.28
N ALA A 99 7.23 -18.44 -11.56
CA ALA A 99 6.79 -17.55 -12.65
C ALA A 99 5.29 -17.23 -12.53
N GLN A 100 4.45 -18.24 -12.30
CA GLN A 100 3.01 -18.06 -12.09
C GLN A 100 2.72 -17.24 -10.82
N ALA A 101 3.47 -17.46 -9.74
CA ALA A 101 3.34 -16.71 -8.51
C ALA A 101 3.80 -15.25 -8.66
N LEU A 102 4.84 -14.98 -9.46
CA LEU A 102 5.30 -13.63 -9.80
C LEU A 102 4.23 -12.86 -10.57
N ASP A 103 3.54 -13.50 -11.51
CA ASP A 103 2.44 -12.88 -12.25
C ASP A 103 1.25 -12.55 -11.34
N ALA A 104 0.87 -13.47 -10.44
CA ALA A 104 -0.15 -13.21 -9.43
C ALA A 104 0.25 -12.05 -8.50
N PHE A 105 1.52 -12.01 -8.09
CA PHE A 105 2.07 -10.91 -7.32
C PHE A 105 1.97 -9.56 -8.06
N ARG A 106 2.36 -9.50 -9.34
CA ARG A 106 2.30 -8.28 -10.17
C ARG A 106 0.87 -7.82 -10.45
N ALA A 107 -0.07 -8.76 -10.55
CA ALA A 107 -1.49 -8.43 -10.69
C ALA A 107 -2.06 -7.75 -9.43
N ARG A 108 -1.63 -8.21 -8.24
CA ARG A 108 -2.03 -7.65 -6.94
C ARG A 108 -1.30 -6.35 -6.60
N TYR A 109 0.02 -6.31 -6.76
CA TYR A 109 0.89 -5.18 -6.39
C TYR A 109 1.42 -4.49 -7.65
N LYS A 110 0.63 -3.53 -8.16
CA LYS A 110 0.93 -2.79 -9.39
C LYS A 110 1.90 -1.64 -9.13
N ASP A 111 2.49 -1.08 -10.18
CA ASP A 111 3.28 0.13 -10.05
C ASP A 111 2.40 1.32 -9.62
N ILE A 112 2.99 2.20 -8.80
CA ILE A 112 2.34 3.44 -8.37
C ILE A 112 2.90 4.58 -9.23
N HIS A 113 2.02 5.18 -10.01
CA HIS A 113 2.34 6.34 -10.82
C HIS A 113 1.85 7.63 -10.16
N ARG A 114 2.27 8.78 -10.70
CA ARG A 114 1.92 10.09 -10.14
C ARG A 114 0.43 10.36 -10.24
N GLU A 115 -0.21 9.81 -11.26
CA GLU A 115 -1.65 9.88 -11.50
C GLU A 115 -2.44 9.20 -10.37
N ASP A 116 -1.94 8.08 -9.85
CA ASP A 116 -2.57 7.34 -8.75
C ASP A 116 -2.54 8.10 -7.41
N LEU A 117 -1.60 9.05 -7.27
CA LEU A 117 -1.44 9.88 -6.07
C LEU A 117 -2.26 11.18 -6.13
N ARG A 118 -2.96 11.44 -7.24
CA ARG A 118 -3.79 12.63 -7.35
C ARG A 118 -4.98 12.50 -6.41
N VAL A 119 -5.10 13.48 -5.52
CA VAL A 119 -6.27 13.65 -4.65
C VAL A 119 -7.48 13.98 -5.53
N SER A 120 -8.25 12.97 -5.91
CA SER A 120 -9.63 13.21 -6.31
C SER A 120 -10.42 13.48 -5.03
N THR A 121 -10.55 14.76 -4.67
CA THR A 121 -11.31 15.18 -3.46
C THR A 121 -12.74 14.63 -3.47
N ALA A 122 -13.28 14.28 -4.65
CA ALA A 122 -14.58 13.65 -4.84
C ALA A 122 -14.63 12.18 -4.35
N VAL A 123 -13.49 11.47 -4.30
CA VAL A 123 -13.44 10.05 -3.87
C VAL A 123 -13.46 9.92 -2.35
N ILE A 124 -13.01 10.94 -1.62
CA ILE A 124 -13.06 10.97 -0.15
C ILE A 124 -14.49 11.23 0.35
N GLU A 125 -15.33 11.85 -0.48
CA GLU A 125 -16.78 11.88 -0.29
C GLU A 125 -17.41 10.62 -0.92
N SER A 126 -17.03 9.45 -0.42
CA SER A 126 -17.54 8.14 -0.83
C SER A 126 -19.00 7.86 -0.45
N PHE A 127 -19.85 8.91 -0.44
CA PHE A 127 -21.30 8.83 -0.27
C PHE A 127 -22.08 9.48 -1.43
N THR A 128 -21.45 9.72 -2.59
CA THR A 128 -22.20 10.10 -3.81
C THR A 128 -22.58 8.82 -4.57
N PRO A 129 -23.87 8.44 -4.62
CA PRO A 129 -24.31 7.26 -5.37
C PRO A 129 -23.98 7.42 -6.86
N GLY A 130 -23.33 6.42 -7.47
CA GLY A 130 -23.07 6.37 -8.92
C GLY A 130 -21.65 6.67 -9.38
N VAL A 131 -20.76 7.22 -8.53
CA VAL A 131 -19.37 7.60 -8.92
C VAL A 131 -18.29 6.70 -8.30
N ARG A 132 -18.69 5.63 -7.62
CA ARG A 132 -17.85 4.80 -6.74
C ARG A 132 -16.66 4.11 -7.46
N ASN A 133 -16.72 3.95 -8.78
CA ASN A 133 -15.76 3.14 -9.55
C ASN A 133 -14.97 3.88 -10.65
N GLU A 134 -15.24 5.15 -10.95
CA GLU A 134 -14.68 5.75 -12.19
C GLU A 134 -13.26 6.30 -12.04
N HIS A 135 -12.79 6.64 -10.83
CA HIS A 135 -11.52 7.37 -10.64
C HIS A 135 -10.69 6.99 -9.39
N SER A 136 -10.85 5.79 -8.85
CA SER A 136 -10.07 5.36 -7.68
C SER A 136 -8.80 4.61 -8.10
N ALA A 137 -7.65 5.02 -7.56
CA ALA A 137 -6.39 4.28 -7.69
C ALA A 137 -6.56 2.82 -7.25
N TRP A 138 -5.84 1.91 -7.91
CA TRP A 138 -5.99 0.46 -7.72
C TRP A 138 -5.76 -0.03 -6.28
N PHE A 139 -4.97 0.70 -5.49
CA PHE A 139 -4.61 0.31 -4.12
C PHE A 139 -5.70 0.63 -3.08
N TRP A 140 -6.75 1.38 -3.42
CA TRP A 140 -7.84 1.68 -2.47
C TRP A 140 -8.64 0.44 -2.06
N ASN A 141 -8.70 -0.58 -2.92
CA ASN A 141 -9.49 -1.79 -2.67
C ASN A 141 -8.65 -2.96 -2.11
N ILE A 142 -7.33 -2.78 -1.98
CA ILE A 142 -6.42 -3.87 -1.56
C ILE A 142 -6.46 -4.13 -0.06
N SER A 143 -6.64 -3.08 0.75
CA SER A 143 -6.79 -3.22 2.20
C SER A 143 -8.07 -3.98 2.59
N ASP A 144 -9.10 -3.93 1.74
CA ASP A 144 -10.37 -4.63 1.97
C ASP A 144 -10.25 -6.15 1.70
N THR A 145 -9.23 -6.57 0.93
CA THR A 145 -9.11 -7.97 0.48
C THR A 145 -8.48 -8.88 1.54
N SER A 146 -7.74 -8.35 2.53
CA SER A 146 -7.23 -9.15 3.66
C SER A 146 -8.06 -9.04 4.93
N SER A 147 -8.80 -7.95 5.13
CA SER A 147 -9.62 -7.74 6.33
C SER A 147 -11.07 -8.22 6.18
N GLY A 148 -11.50 -8.64 4.99
CA GLY A 148 -12.80 -9.29 4.78
C GLY A 148 -12.96 -10.63 5.50
N GLU A 149 -11.85 -11.28 5.89
CA GLU A 149 -11.85 -12.49 6.73
C GLU A 149 -11.47 -12.20 8.20
N GLU A 150 -10.95 -11.00 8.51
CA GLU A 150 -10.50 -10.61 9.85
C GLU A 150 -11.60 -9.89 10.67
N ALA A 151 -12.77 -9.65 10.07
CA ALA A 151 -13.96 -9.13 10.76
C ALA A 151 -14.78 -10.22 11.48
N GLN A 152 -14.26 -11.45 11.61
CA GLN A 152 -14.92 -12.52 12.37
C GLN A 152 -14.78 -12.33 13.90
N TRP A 153 -13.98 -11.36 14.37
CA TRP A 153 -13.67 -11.19 15.80
C TRP A 153 -14.49 -10.04 16.45
N ILE A 154 -15.33 -9.34 15.67
CA ILE A 154 -16.28 -8.32 16.17
C ILE A 154 -17.71 -8.89 16.12
N GLN A 155 -17.94 -10.07 16.69
CA GLN A 155 -19.29 -10.65 16.82
C GLN A 155 -19.74 -10.99 18.24
N ASP A 156 -18.88 -10.85 19.26
CA ASP A 156 -19.20 -11.29 20.63
C ASP A 156 -19.31 -10.16 21.66
N CYS A 157 -19.83 -8.99 21.30
CA CYS A 157 -20.19 -7.96 22.28
C CYS A 157 -21.61 -7.40 22.05
N THR A 158 -22.60 -8.29 21.96
CA THR A 158 -23.98 -7.95 22.32
C THR A 158 -24.22 -8.33 23.77
N TRP A 159 -24.28 -7.32 24.63
CA TRP A 159 -24.59 -7.43 26.04
C TRP A 159 -25.97 -8.07 26.26
N SER A 160 -26.05 -9.07 27.15
CA SER A 160 -27.30 -9.47 27.83
C SER A 160 -27.57 -8.58 29.04
#